data_AF-A0A448XEL0-F1
#
_entry.id   AF-A0A448XEL0-F1
#
_cell.length_a   1.000
_cell.length_b   1.000
_cell.length_c   1.000
_cell.angle_alpha   90.00
_cell.angle_beta   90.00
_cell.angle_gamma   90.00
#
_symmetry.space_group_name_H-M   'P 1'
#
loop_
_entity.id
_entity.type
_entity.pdbx_description
1 polymer ?
#
loop_
_entity_poly.entity_id
_entity_poly.type
_entity_poly.pdbx_seq_one_letter_code
_entity_poly.pdbx_strand_id
1 'polypeptide(L)' 'MKKLNSTWTAGKTSRFHTLSDIKRSLGVYPDPNNRQLPILCRENGDLHDLPESFDARDHWPNCPTIKHIRDQSSCGSCWI' A
#
# COMPACT_ATOMS: atom_id res chain seq x y z
N MET A 1 26.85 4.25 -6.57
CA MET A 1 25.50 4.40 -7.16
C MET A 1 25.45 5.70 -7.94
N LYS A 2 25.05 5.71 -9.22
CA LYS A 2 24.84 6.96 -9.96
C LYS A 2 23.65 7.69 -9.34
N LYS A 3 23.82 8.95 -8.95
CA LYS A 3 22.69 9.81 -8.53
C LYS A 3 21.84 10.08 -9.77
N LEU A 4 20.72 9.38 -9.87
CA LEU A 4 19.63 9.75 -10.76
C LEU A 4 18.90 10.94 -10.12
N ASN A 5 18.45 11.90 -10.91
CA ASN A 5 17.59 12.98 -10.42
C ASN A 5 16.18 12.43 -10.18
N SER A 6 15.98 11.78 -9.02
CA SER A 6 14.70 11.25 -8.57
C SER A 6 14.26 11.91 -7.27
N THR A 7 12.95 11.86 -6.99
CA THR A 7 12.34 12.32 -5.74
C THR A 7 12.56 11.36 -4.57
N TRP A 8 13.13 10.18 -4.83
CA TRP A 8 13.40 9.13 -3.85
C TRP A 8 14.88 8.72 -3.87
N THR A 9 15.34 8.14 -2.76
CA THR A 9 16.72 7.65 -2.60
C THR A 9 16.72 6.15 -2.33
N ALA A 10 17.58 5.41 -3.03
CA ALA A 10 17.75 3.97 -2.82
C ALA A 10 18.59 3.67 -1.57
N GLY A 11 18.20 2.65 -0.81
CA GLY A 11 18.95 2.14 0.34
C GLY A 11 18.92 0.62 0.42
N LYS A 12 19.92 0.00 1.06
CA LYS A 12 19.96 -1.45 1.29
C LYS A 12 19.05 -1.80 2.47
N THR A 13 18.17 -2.79 2.27
CA THR A 13 17.31 -3.33 3.34
C THR A 13 17.92 -4.59 3.95
N SER A 14 17.76 -4.77 5.26
CA SER A 14 18.11 -6.01 5.98
C SER A 14 16.98 -7.05 5.99
N ARG A 15 15.80 -6.71 5.47
CA ARG A 15 14.61 -7.58 5.50
C ARG A 15 14.73 -8.84 4.64
N PHE A 16 15.47 -8.78 3.54
CA PHE A 16 15.53 -9.85 2.55
C PHE A 16 16.96 -10.33 2.35
N HIS A 17 17.16 -11.64 2.37
CA HIS A 17 18.48 -12.26 2.19
C HIS A 17 18.61 -12.94 0.82
N THR A 18 17.50 -13.44 0.28
CA THR A 18 17.45 -14.13 -1.01
C THR A 18 16.37 -13.54 -1.92
N LEU A 19 16.47 -13.83 -3.22
CA LEU A 19 15.39 -13.52 -4.17
C LEU A 19 14.10 -14.27 -3.85
N SER A 20 14.17 -15.43 -3.22
CA SER A 20 13.00 -16.20 -2.78
C SER A 20 12.22 -15.46 -1.70
N ASP A 21 12.92 -14.83 -0.74
CA ASP A 21 12.28 -14.01 0.31
C ASP A 21 11.48 -12.86 -0.29
N ILE A 22 12.04 -12.21 -1.32
CA ILE A 22 11.38 -11.13 -2.05
C ILE A 22 10.16 -11.67 -2.79
N LYS A 23 10.33 -12.72 -3.61
CA LYS A 23 9.23 -13.32 -4.39
C LYS A 23 8.06 -13.73 -3.50
N ARG A 24 8.35 -14.34 -2.35
CA ARG A 24 7.32 -14.77 -1.38
C ARG A 24 6.55 -13.61 -0.78
N SER A 25 7.12 -12.41 -0.71
CA SER A 25 6.41 -11.23 -0.22
C SER A 25 5.38 -10.66 -1.22
N LEU A 26 5.47 -11.05 -2.50
CA LEU A 26 4.63 -10.54 -3.60
C LEU A 26 3.45 -11.50 -3.89
N GLY A 27 2.51 -11.58 -2.95
CA GLY A 27 1.46 -12.62 -2.94
C GLY A 27 0.20 -12.35 -3.76
N VAL A 28 0.06 -11.18 -4.41
CA VAL A 28 -1.15 -10.84 -5.18
C VAL A 28 -1.07 -11.44 -6.59
N TYR A 29 -2.08 -12.22 -6.96
CA TYR A 29 -2.23 -12.74 -8.33
C TYR A 29 -3.22 -11.88 -9.12
N PRO A 30 -2.91 -11.48 -10.36
CA PRO A 30 -3.88 -10.83 -11.24
C PRO A 30 -5.10 -11.73 -11.46
N ASP A 31 -6.32 -11.17 -11.41
CA ASP A 31 -7.51 -11.92 -11.77
C ASP A 31 -7.48 -12.20 -13.29
N PRO A 32 -7.47 -13.47 -13.74
CA PRO A 32 -7.42 -13.81 -15.17
C PRO A 32 -8.64 -13.32 -15.96
N ASN A 33 -9.76 -13.08 -15.28
CA ASN A 33 -10.99 -12.58 -15.88
C ASN A 33 -11.15 -11.06 -15.72
N ASN A 34 -10.16 -10.39 -15.10
CA ASN A 34 -10.19 -8.96 -14.81
C ASN A 34 -11.53 -8.50 -14.19
N ARG A 35 -12.07 -9.31 -13.26
CA ARG A 35 -13.32 -8.95 -12.56
C ARG A 35 -13.07 -7.75 -11.68
N GLN A 36 -13.89 -6.72 -11.85
CA GLN A 36 -13.83 -5.51 -11.06
C GLN A 36 -15.14 -5.33 -10.31
N LEU A 37 -15.05 -4.96 -9.04
CA LEU A 37 -16.21 -4.53 -8.28
C LEU A 37 -16.71 -3.19 -8.84
N PRO A 38 -18.02 -2.91 -8.81
CA PRO A 38 -18.54 -1.61 -9.23
C PRO A 38 -17.93 -0.51 -8.37
N ILE A 39 -17.59 0.61 -9.01
CA ILE A 39 -17.12 1.80 -8.30
C ILE A 39 -18.28 2.33 -7.44
N LEU A 40 -18.06 2.45 -6.14
CA LEU A 40 -19.03 3.03 -5.23
C LEU A 40 -18.80 4.53 -5.12
N CYS A 41 -19.56 5.31 -5.89
CA CYS A 41 -19.65 6.76 -5.74
C CYS A 41 -20.90 7.10 -4.93
N ARG A 42 -20.79 7.96 -3.91
CA ARG A 42 -21.97 8.56 -3.28
C ARG A 42 -22.45 9.72 -4.16
N GLU A 43 -23.75 9.76 -4.43
CA GLU A 43 -24.39 10.76 -5.30
C GLU A 43 -24.18 12.22 -4.84
N ASN A 44 -23.89 12.43 -3.55
CA ASN A 44 -23.60 13.74 -2.94
C ASN A 44 -22.16 13.86 -2.41
N GLY A 45 -21.23 13.07 -2.94
CA GLY A 45 -19.80 13.24 -2.61
C GLY A 45 -19.30 14.51 -3.29
N ASP A 46 -19.25 15.61 -2.55
CA ASP A 46 -18.75 16.88 -3.09
C ASP A 46 -17.24 16.74 -3.35
N LEU A 47 -16.87 16.39 -4.59
CA LEU A 47 -15.48 16.25 -5.01
C LEU A 47 -14.78 17.60 -5.15
N HIS A 48 -15.51 18.71 -5.01
CA HIS A 48 -14.99 20.06 -5.12
C HIS A 48 -14.18 20.51 -3.90
N ASP A 49 -14.43 19.92 -2.71
CA ASP A 49 -13.84 20.35 -1.43
C ASP A 49 -12.82 19.34 -0.86
N LEU A 50 -12.08 18.64 -1.72
CA LEU A 50 -11.02 17.74 -1.26
C LEU A 50 -9.80 18.56 -0.77
N PRO A 51 -9.20 18.20 0.38
CA PRO A 51 -8.02 18.89 0.89
C PRO A 51 -6.80 18.61 0.00
N GLU A 52 -5.86 19.55 -0.04
CA GLU A 52 -4.58 19.38 -0.76
C GLU A 52 -3.76 18.19 -0.24
N SER A 53 -3.87 17.90 1.06
CA SER A 53 -3.22 16.77 1.72
C SER A 53 -4.17 16.10 2.71
N PHE A 54 -4.10 14.78 2.81
CA PHE A 54 -4.95 14.00 3.73
C PHE A 54 -4.14 12.88 4.40
N ASP A 55 -4.27 12.77 5.73
CA ASP A 55 -3.74 11.65 6.50
C ASP A 55 -4.84 11.07 7.41
N ALA A 56 -5.24 9.83 7.14
CA ALA A 56 -6.27 9.14 7.92
C ALA A 56 -5.94 9.04 9.43
N ARG A 57 -4.65 9.06 9.79
CA ARG A 57 -4.18 8.98 11.18
C ARG A 57 -4.51 10.23 11.98
N ASP A 58 -4.63 11.38 11.32
CA ASP A 58 -4.95 12.67 11.93
C ASP A 58 -6.46 12.90 12.03
N HIS A 59 -7.21 12.44 11.03
CA HIS A 59 -8.68 12.55 11.00
C HIS A 59 -9.40 11.56 11.92
N TRP A 60 -8.85 10.36 12.12
CA TRP A 60 -9.41 9.35 13.02
C TRP A 60 -8.40 8.92 14.09
N PRO A 61 -8.02 9.83 15.01
CA PRO A 61 -6.96 9.58 15.98
C PRO A 61 -7.31 8.49 16.98
N ASN A 62 -8.61 8.28 17.23
CA ASN A 62 -9.14 7.26 18.14
C ASN A 62 -9.24 5.86 17.51
N CYS A 63 -8.83 5.71 16.24
CA CYS A 63 -8.75 4.42 15.55
C CYS A 63 -7.29 3.94 15.48
N PRO A 64 -6.76 3.27 16.52
CA PRO A 64 -5.35 2.89 16.59
C PRO A 64 -4.92 1.93 15.47
N THR A 65 -5.87 1.18 14.90
CA THR A 65 -5.64 0.25 13.79
C THR A 65 -5.11 0.93 12.54
N ILE A 66 -5.41 2.22 12.30
CA ILE A 66 -4.95 2.98 11.14
C ILE A 66 -3.43 3.22 11.20
N LYS A 67 -2.86 3.31 12.40
CA LYS A 67 -1.41 3.51 12.60
C LYS A 67 -0.62 2.19 12.59
N HIS A 68 -1.30 1.05 12.58
CA HIS A 68 -0.67 -0.25 12.81
C HIS A 68 -0.06 -0.82 11.52
N ILE A 69 1.25 -1.07 11.54
CA ILE A 69 1.96 -1.76 10.46
C ILE A 69 2.02 -3.26 10.76
N ARG A 70 1.40 -4.07 9.90
CA ARG A 70 1.34 -5.54 10.05
C ARG A 70 2.53 -6.22 9.35
N ASP A 71 2.86 -7.43 9.82
CA ASP A 71 3.87 -8.29 9.19
C ASP A 71 3.22 -9.54 8.59
N GLN A 72 3.39 -9.73 7.27
CA GLN A 72 2.98 -10.95 6.56
C GLN A 72 3.93 -12.14 6.78
N SER A 73 5.03 -11.91 7.51
CA SER A 73 6.05 -12.91 7.80
C SER A 73 6.60 -13.53 6.50
N SER A 74 6.91 -14.81 6.57
CA SER A 74 7.40 -15.68 5.50
C SER A 74 6.26 -16.23 4.62
N CYS A 75 5.20 -15.44 4.40
CA CYS A 75 4.01 -15.85 3.63
C CYS A 75 3.60 -14.76 2.61
N GLY A 76 3.09 -15.17 1.45
CA GLY A 76 2.48 -14.29 0.44
C GLY A 76 1.04 -13.92 0.80
N SER A 77 0.78 -13.57 2.05
CA SER A 77 -0.57 -13.29 2.58
C SER A 77 -0.95 -11.82 2.54
N CYS A 78 -0.30 -10.99 1.72
CA CYS A 78 -0.60 -9.56 1.63
C CYS A 78 -1.98 -9.24 1.02
N TRP A 79 -2.63 -10.23 0.42
CA TRP A 79 -3.94 -10.10 -0.24
C TRP A 79 -5.13 -10.34 0.72
N ILE A 80 -4.87 -10.80 1.95
CA ILE A 80 -5.88 -11.13 2.96
C ILE A 80 -5.70 -10.27 4.22
#